data_AF-U5YNG3-F1
#
_entry.id   AF-U5YNG3-F1
#
_cell.length_a   1.000
_cell.length_b   1.000
_cell.length_c   1.000
_cell.angle_alpha   90.00
_cell.angle_beta   90.00
_cell.angle_gamma   90.00
#
_symmetry.space_group_name_H-M   'P 1'
#
loop_
_entity.id
_entity.type
_entity.pdbx_description
1 polymer ?
#
loop_
_entity_poly.entity_id
_entity_poly.type
_entity_poly.pdbx_seq_one_letter_code
_entity_poly.pdbx_strand_id
1 'polypeptide(L)'
;MALPHERVRLRTLARSRPGLHWDTVLFSAKESVYKTWFPLTGRWLDFTQAELRFHPEPGPATTDGEFHARLLVDGPEVAGRTVRHFDGRWLVADGLVFTAVTV
;
A
#
# COMPACT_ATOMS: atom_id res chain seq x y z
N MET A 1 1.71 1.51 11.46
CA MET A 1 2.56 2.71 11.65
C MET A 1 3.26 3.02 10.33
N ALA A 2 3.29 4.29 9.92
CA ALA A 2 4.02 4.73 8.73
C ALA A 2 5.52 4.83 9.01
N LEU A 3 6.35 4.53 8.02
CA LEU A 3 7.79 4.84 8.04
C LEU A 3 8.01 6.36 7.89
N PRO A 4 9.13 6.92 8.40
CA PRO A 4 9.40 8.36 8.29
C PRO A 4 9.37 8.90 6.85
N HIS A 5 9.93 8.17 5.89
CA HIS A 5 9.93 8.55 4.47
C HIS A 5 8.57 8.37 3.81
N GLU A 6 7.73 7.43 4.26
CA GLU A 6 6.33 7.34 3.84
C GLU A 6 5.59 8.62 4.25
N ARG A 7 5.74 9.09 5.50
CA ARG A 7 5.11 10.34 5.97
C ARG A 7 5.53 11.56 5.15
N VAL A 8 6.76 11.62 4.66
CA VAL A 8 7.20 12.71 3.77
C VAL A 8 6.45 12.64 2.44
N ARG A 9 6.39 11.45 1.82
CA ARG A 9 5.66 11.25 0.55
C ARG A 9 4.16 11.50 0.67
N LEU A 10 3.52 11.03 1.75
CA LEU A 10 2.10 11.28 2.00
C LEU A 10 1.80 12.77 2.15
N ARG A 11 2.68 13.54 2.81
CA ARG A 11 2.53 15.01 2.87
C ARG A 11 2.62 15.67 1.49
N THR A 12 3.50 15.19 0.61
CA THR A 12 3.55 15.66 -0.78
C THR A 12 2.27 15.31 -1.54
N LEU A 13 1.76 14.08 -1.37
CA LEU A 13 0.50 13.65 -1.98
C LEU A 13 -0.70 14.44 -1.45
N ALA A 14 -0.75 14.75 -0.16
CA ALA A 14 -1.81 15.57 0.44
C ALA A 14 -1.84 17.00 -0.11
N ARG A 15 -0.68 17.55 -0.51
CA ARG A 15 -0.60 18.87 -1.16
C ARG A 15 -1.05 18.83 -2.62
N SER A 16 -0.73 17.77 -3.35
CA SER A 16 -1.11 17.65 -4.77
C SER A 16 -2.53 17.12 -4.97
N ARG A 17 -3.06 16.36 -4.00
CA ARG A 17 -4.41 15.81 -3.95
C ARG A 17 -5.06 16.10 -2.59
N PRO A 18 -5.49 17.36 -2.37
CA PRO A 18 -6.20 17.72 -1.15
C PRO A 18 -7.54 16.98 -1.05
N GLY A 19 -8.00 16.72 0.17
CA GLY A 19 -9.28 16.06 0.43
C GLY A 19 -9.21 14.55 0.62
N LEU A 20 -8.06 13.92 0.31
CA LEU A 20 -7.84 12.50 0.61
C LEU A 20 -7.12 12.32 1.96
N HIS A 21 -7.65 11.42 2.78
CA HIS A 21 -7.02 11.00 4.03
C HIS A 21 -5.92 9.97 3.77
N TRP A 22 -4.78 10.45 3.28
CA TRP A 22 -3.65 9.60 2.86
C TRP A 22 -3.11 8.65 3.94
N ASP A 23 -3.22 9.01 5.22
CA ASP A 23 -2.86 8.11 6.31
C ASP A 23 -3.81 6.90 6.41
N THR A 24 -5.11 7.10 6.15
CA THR A 24 -6.12 6.03 6.09
C THR A 24 -5.92 5.15 4.86
N VAL A 25 -5.58 5.76 3.71
CA VAL A 25 -5.22 5.02 2.49
C VAL A 25 -3.98 4.15 2.72
N LEU A 26 -2.92 4.70 3.33
CA LEU A 26 -1.73 3.93 3.72
C LEU A 26 -2.07 2.78 4.66
N PHE A 27 -2.87 3.05 5.70
CA PHE A 27 -3.27 2.02 6.66
C PHE A 27 -4.03 0.88 5.98
N SER A 28 -5.06 1.18 5.20
CA SER A 28 -5.83 0.18 4.46
C SER A 28 -4.93 -0.65 3.53
N ALA A 29 -4.03 0.00 2.78
CA ALA A 29 -3.12 -0.69 1.87
C ALA A 29 -2.17 -1.64 2.62
N LYS A 30 -1.66 -1.24 3.80
CA LYS A 30 -0.82 -2.09 4.65
C LYS A 30 -1.59 -3.32 5.15
N GLU A 31 -2.86 -3.17 5.50
CA GLU A 31 -3.71 -4.31 5.86
C GLU A 31 -3.90 -5.27 4.68
N SER A 32 -4.11 -4.76 3.47
CA SER A 32 -4.22 -5.59 2.25
C SER A 32 -2.92 -6.33 1.94
N VAL A 33 -1.77 -5.71 2.16
CA VAL A 33 -0.45 -6.38 2.10
C VAL A 33 -0.35 -7.49 3.14
N TYR A 34 -0.73 -7.22 4.39
CA TYR A 34 -0.73 -8.24 5.45
C TYR A 34 -1.66 -9.43 5.10
N LYS A 35 -2.88 -9.14 4.63
CA LYS A 35 -3.87 -10.15 4.24
C LYS A 35 -3.41 -11.01 3.06
N THR A 36 -2.53 -10.48 2.21
CA THR A 36 -1.89 -11.24 1.13
C THR A 36 -0.69 -12.04 1.64
N TRP A 37 0.13 -11.44 2.50
CA TRP A 37 1.33 -12.04 3.07
C TRP A 37 1.04 -13.24 3.99
N PHE A 38 0.06 -13.10 4.87
CA PHE A 38 -0.16 -14.06 5.95
C PHE A 38 -0.53 -15.46 5.43
N PRO A 39 -1.44 -15.63 4.46
CA PRO A 39 -1.73 -16.94 3.87
C PRO A 39 -0.51 -17.60 3.20
N LEU A 40 0.43 -16.80 2.65
CA LEU A 40 1.61 -17.31 1.95
C LEU A 40 2.73 -17.74 2.91
N THR A 41 2.73 -17.25 4.14
CA THR A 41 3.89 -17.42 5.06
C THR A 41 3.54 -17.99 6.42
N GLY A 42 2.29 -17.81 6.90
CA GLY A 42 1.89 -18.08 8.28
C GLY A 42 2.58 -17.19 9.32
N ARG A 43 3.24 -16.10 8.90
CA ARG A 43 4.06 -15.23 9.78
C ARG A 43 3.42 -13.86 9.93
N TRP A 44 3.64 -13.25 11.09
CA TRP A 44 3.32 -11.84 11.29
C TRP A 44 4.19 -10.95 10.39
N LEU A 45 3.60 -9.88 9.84
CA LEU A 45 4.32 -8.82 9.13
C LEU A 45 3.91 -7.48 9.72
N ASP A 46 4.82 -6.84 10.43
CA ASP A 46 4.60 -5.51 11.01
C ASP A 46 4.50 -4.44 9.91
N PHE A 47 3.77 -3.37 10.18
CA PHE A 47 3.59 -2.28 9.24
C PHE A 47 4.90 -1.57 8.82
N THR A 48 5.94 -1.64 9.65
CA THR A 48 7.27 -1.12 9.33
C THR A 48 8.08 -2.08 8.46
N GLN A 49 7.66 -3.33 8.28
CA GLN A 49 8.34 -4.35 7.47
C GLN A 49 7.92 -4.37 6.00
N ALA A 50 7.04 -3.45 5.59
CA ALA A 50 6.74 -3.18 4.19
C ALA A 50 6.85 -1.67 3.95
N GLU A 51 7.39 -1.23 2.81
CA GLU A 51 7.37 0.18 2.38
C GLU A 51 6.39 0.33 1.22
N LEU A 52 5.45 1.26 1.33
CA LEU A 52 4.48 1.57 0.28
C LEU A 52 4.81 2.87 -0.44
N ARG A 53 4.58 2.86 -1.76
CA ARG A 53 4.59 4.03 -2.64
C ARG A 53 3.28 4.07 -3.41
N PHE A 54 2.62 5.22 -3.42
CA PHE A 54 1.35 5.43 -4.12
C PHE A 54 1.57 6.17 -5.43
N HIS A 55 0.87 5.73 -6.46
CA HIS A 55 0.88 6.23 -7.82
C HIS A 55 -0.57 6.52 -8.22
N PRO A 56 -1.07 7.72 -7.90
CA PRO A 56 -2.45 8.07 -8.24
C PRO A 56 -2.60 8.23 -9.75
N GLU A 57 -3.77 7.89 -10.29
CA GLU A 57 -4.04 8.05 -11.72
C GLU A 57 -3.92 9.53 -12.16
N PRO A 58 -3.54 9.80 -13.41
CA PRO A 58 -3.48 11.16 -13.95
C PRO A 58 -4.84 11.85 -13.92
N GLY A 59 -4.86 13.12 -13.51
CA GLY A 59 -6.06 13.95 -13.51
C GLY A 59 -6.22 14.76 -12.21
N PRO A 60 -6.88 15.93 -12.27
CA PRO A 60 -6.94 16.87 -11.15
C PRO A 60 -7.82 16.40 -9.97
N ALA A 61 -8.62 15.35 -10.15
CA ALA A 61 -9.61 14.90 -9.16
C ALA A 61 -9.62 13.37 -8.99
N THR A 62 -8.54 12.67 -9.35
CA THR A 62 -8.50 11.20 -9.19
C THR A 62 -8.47 10.83 -7.71
N THR A 63 -9.32 9.89 -7.36
CA THR A 63 -9.42 9.32 -6.02
C THR A 63 -8.99 7.85 -6.02
N ASP A 64 -8.24 7.45 -7.04
CA ASP A 64 -7.80 6.09 -7.28
C ASP A 64 -6.38 6.03 -7.86
N GLY A 65 -5.83 4.83 -7.90
CA GLY A 65 -4.59 4.51 -8.57
C GLY A 65 -3.94 3.26 -8.01
N GLU A 66 -2.63 3.20 -8.16
CA GLU A 66 -1.82 2.04 -7.83
C GLU A 66 -0.96 2.29 -6.59
N PHE A 67 -0.52 1.21 -5.95
CA PHE A 67 0.54 1.25 -4.97
C PHE A 67 1.48 0.06 -5.10
N HIS A 68 2.76 0.31 -4.84
CA HIS A 68 3.80 -0.71 -4.77
C HIS A 68 4.22 -0.90 -3.31
N ALA A 69 4.11 -2.12 -2.80
CA ALA A 69 4.49 -2.51 -1.46
C ALA A 69 5.77 -3.34 -1.47
N ARG A 70 6.92 -2.72 -1.22
CA ARG A 70 8.21 -3.40 -1.13
C ARG A 70 8.37 -4.05 0.23
N LEU A 71 8.69 -5.34 0.26
CA LEU A 71 8.98 -6.05 1.50
C LEU A 71 10.37 -5.66 2.02
N LEU A 72 10.46 -5.35 3.30
CA LEU A 72 11.72 -5.01 4.00
C LEU A 72 12.27 -6.20 4.80
N VAL A 73 11.71 -7.38 4.55
CA VAL A 73 12.06 -8.68 5.11
C VAL A 73 12.19 -9.69 3.98
N ASP A 74 12.70 -10.87 4.27
CA ASP A 74 12.71 -11.96 3.31
C ASP A 74 11.29 -12.42 2.98
N GLY A 75 10.91 -12.23 1.73
CA GLY A 75 9.58 -12.56 1.24
C GLY A 75 9.36 -14.05 0.98
N PRO A 76 8.09 -14.48 0.85
CA PRO A 76 7.76 -15.88 0.61
C PRO A 76 8.29 -16.36 -0.73
N GLU A 77 8.53 -17.67 -0.82
CA GLU A 77 8.63 -18.35 -2.10
C GLU A 77 7.23 -18.72 -2.60
N VAL A 78 6.88 -18.25 -3.79
CA VAL A 78 5.62 -18.56 -4.47
C VAL A 78 5.95 -19.07 -5.85
N ALA A 79 5.48 -20.28 -6.19
CA ALA A 79 5.78 -20.94 -7.46
C ALA A 79 7.27 -20.95 -7.85
N GLY A 80 8.16 -21.20 -6.88
CA GLY A 80 9.61 -21.26 -7.09
C GLY A 80 10.31 -19.90 -7.24
N ARG A 81 9.63 -18.79 -6.91
CA ARG A 81 10.20 -17.44 -6.97
C ARG A 81 10.03 -16.73 -5.64
N THR A 82 11.09 -16.07 -5.15
CA THR A 82 11.00 -15.20 -3.98
C THR A 82 10.23 -13.92 -4.34
N VAL A 83 9.10 -13.69 -3.69
CA VAL A 83 8.33 -12.46 -3.79
C VAL A 83 9.05 -11.35 -3.04
N ARG A 84 9.31 -10.22 -3.68
CA ARG A 84 10.00 -9.06 -3.06
C ARG A 84 9.11 -7.84 -2.87
N HIS A 85 7.96 -7.82 -3.54
CA HIS A 85 6.97 -6.78 -3.44
C HIS A 85 5.59 -7.32 -3.78
N PHE A 86 4.57 -6.56 -3.42
CA PHE A 86 3.21 -6.72 -3.90
C PHE A 86 2.75 -5.46 -4.60
N ASP A 87 2.00 -5.63 -5.68
CA ASP A 87 1.34 -4.54 -6.38
C ASP A 87 -0.14 -4.53 -6.03
N GLY A 88 -0.69 -3.34 -5.89
CA GLY A 88 -2.08 -3.18 -5.54
C GLY A 88 -2.71 -1.93 -6.14
N ARG A 89 -4.04 -1.88 -6.04
CA ARG A 89 -4.84 -0.70 -6.41
C ARG A 89 -5.55 -0.15 -5.18
N TRP A 90 -5.84 1.13 -5.21
CA TRP A 90 -6.63 1.81 -4.20
C TRP A 90 -7.69 2.69 -4.86
N LEU A 91 -8.79 2.89 -4.14
CA LEU A 91 -9.91 3.75 -4.52
C LEU A 91 -10.49 4.38 -3.25
N VAL A 92 -10.81 5.67 -3.33
CA VAL A 92 -11.62 6.39 -2.34
C VAL A 92 -12.91 6.81 -3.02
N ALA A 93 -14.02 6.25 -2.58
CA ALA A 93 -15.35 6.50 -3.12
C ALA A 93 -16.38 6.37 -2.01
N ASP A 94 -17.43 7.21 -2.04
CA ASP A 94 -18.54 7.16 -1.09
C ASP A 94 -18.12 7.20 0.39
N GLY A 95 -17.06 7.95 0.70
CA GLY A 95 -16.50 8.06 2.05
C GLY A 95 -15.74 6.82 2.54
N LEU A 96 -15.52 5.83 1.67
CA LEU A 96 -14.82 4.58 1.97
C LEU A 96 -13.45 4.53 1.28
N VAL A 97 -12.53 3.78 1.88
CA VAL A 97 -11.23 3.45 1.31
C VAL A 97 -11.21 1.98 0.95
N PHE A 98 -10.99 1.70 -0.32
CA PHE A 98 -10.79 0.36 -0.85
C PHE A 98 -9.33 0.19 -1.23
N THR A 99 -8.73 -0.94 -0.85
CA THR A 99 -7.42 -1.34 -1.32
C THR A 99 -7.43 -2.82 -1.63
N ALA A 100 -6.75 -3.22 -2.70
CA ALA A 100 -6.64 -4.60 -3.11
C ALA A 100 -5.22 -4.90 -3.59
N VAL A 101 -4.76 -6.11 -3.29
CA VAL A 101 -3.53 -6.70 -3.79
C VAL A 101 -3.91 -7.99 -4.50
N THR A 102 -3.31 -8.24 -5.67
CA THR A 102 -3.53 -9.46 -6.45
C THR A 102 -2.21 -10.22 -6.57
N VAL A 103 -2.25 -11.55 -6.41
CA VAL A 103 -1.10 -12.47 -6.46
C VAL A 103 -1.32 -13.60 -7.45
#